data_AF-M4CY31-F1
#
_entry.id   AF-M4CY31-F1
#
_cell.length_a   1.000
_cell.length_b   1.000
_cell.length_c   1.000
_cell.angle_alpha   90.00
_cell.angle_beta   90.00
_cell.angle_gamma   90.00
#
_symmetry.space_group_name_H-M   'P 1'
#
loop_
_entity.id
_entity.type
_entity.pdbx_description
1 polymer ?
#
loop_
_entity_poly.entity_id
_entity_poly.type
_entity_poly.pdbx_seq_one_letter_code
_entity_poly.pdbx_strand_id
1 'polypeptide(L)'
;MRKLLLKISEDRKSILKVLTLQAGKLSWRMIECSIPHYPRCNSVCINGVLYYIAENVASSPTYRDMIIVSFDFRSEKFSFIEVAKPFFHSLINFNGKLASVTSDSNYFDRASTCLNLRVLDDIEKNEWSKHVYKLPLSWENVVADANLHCVKVTASNEVVLSGYSQRSPFYVFYYSLEKETIRRVEIQGMEAFTRFQVYTFVDHVEDVRRMKSVLGLAP
;
A
#
# COMPACT_ATOMS: atom_id res chain seq x y z
N MET A 1 -1.17 16.68 18.88
CA MET A 1 -0.91 15.72 17.79
C MET A 1 -1.50 16.29 16.50
N ARG A 2 -0.67 16.60 15.50
CA ARG A 2 -1.16 17.05 14.19
C ARG A 2 -1.65 15.82 13.44
N LYS A 3 -2.94 15.78 13.10
CA LYS A 3 -3.49 14.76 12.19
C LYS A 3 -3.43 15.33 10.79
N LEU A 4 -2.91 14.53 9.85
CA LEU A 4 -2.71 14.91 8.47
C LEU A 4 -3.46 13.91 7.59
N LEU A 5 -4.53 14.37 6.93
CA LEU A 5 -5.19 13.62 5.86
C LEU A 5 -4.68 14.16 4.54
N LEU A 6 -4.18 13.27 3.70
CA LEU A 6 -3.70 13.61 2.36
C LEU A 6 -4.76 13.25 1.33
N LYS A 7 -5.17 14.24 0.54
CA LYS A 7 -5.88 14.03 -0.71
C LYS A 7 -4.97 14.44 -1.84
N ILE A 8 -4.58 13.46 -2.68
CA ILE A 8 -3.83 13.73 -3.90
C ILE A 8 -4.86 14.01 -5.00
N SER A 9 -4.81 15.19 -5.61
CA SER A 9 -5.74 15.57 -6.69
C SER A 9 -5.15 15.18 -8.04
N GLU A 10 -5.99 14.67 -8.94
CA GLU A 10 -5.59 14.20 -10.28
C GLU A 10 -5.39 15.31 -11.34
N ASP A 11 -5.48 16.59 -10.95
CA ASP A 11 -5.31 17.69 -11.90
C ASP A 11 -3.85 17.81 -12.36
N ARG A 12 -3.64 18.34 -13.57
CA ARG A 12 -2.32 18.43 -14.27
C ARG A 12 -1.21 19.17 -13.51
N LYS A 13 -1.53 19.76 -12.36
CA LYS A 13 -0.56 20.20 -11.35
C LYS A 13 -0.74 19.27 -10.15
N SER A 14 0.31 18.57 -9.74
CA SER A 14 0.29 17.66 -8.58
C SER A 14 0.22 18.46 -7.29
N ILE A 15 -0.96 19.03 -7.01
CA ILE A 15 -1.18 19.78 -5.79
C ILE A 15 -1.73 18.82 -4.75
N LEU A 16 -0.97 18.65 -3.68
CA LEU A 16 -1.36 17.82 -2.55
C LEU A 16 -2.19 18.66 -1.59
N LYS A 17 -3.38 18.16 -1.28
CA LYS A 17 -4.23 18.73 -0.24
C LYS A 17 -3.90 18.05 1.06
N VAL A 18 -3.42 18.84 2.01
CA VAL A 18 -3.11 18.40 3.35
C VAL A 18 -4.15 18.99 4.29
N LEU A 19 -4.92 18.13 4.95
CA LEU A 19 -5.79 18.53 6.04
C LEU A 19 -4.96 18.63 7.30
N THR A 20 -4.91 19.81 7.91
CA THR A 20 -4.24 19.99 9.20
C THR A 20 -5.28 20.21 10.30
N LEU A 21 -5.00 19.67 11.48
CA LEU A 21 -5.71 20.00 12.71
C LEU A 21 -4.85 20.96 13.54
N GLN A 22 -5.13 22.26 13.46
CA GLN A 22 -4.43 23.29 14.23
C GLN A 22 -5.42 23.91 15.23
N ALA A 23 -5.04 23.93 16.51
CA ALA A 23 -5.87 24.46 17.60
C ALA A 23 -7.32 23.93 17.63
N GLY A 24 -7.53 22.65 17.28
CA GLY A 24 -8.86 22.03 17.25
C GLY A 24 -9.70 22.33 16.00
N LYS A 25 -9.20 23.16 15.07
CA LYS A 25 -9.88 23.46 13.80
C LYS A 25 -9.25 22.69 12.65
N LEU A 26 -10.10 22.05 11.85
CA LEU A 26 -9.70 21.39 10.60
C LEU A 26 -9.61 22.44 9.48
N SER A 27 -8.46 22.54 8.84
CA SER A 27 -8.27 23.37 7.65
C SER A 27 -7.50 22.61 6.58
N TRP A 28 -8.01 22.68 5.35
CA TRP A 28 -7.29 22.21 4.17
C TRP A 28 -6.31 23.29 3.72
N ARG A 29 -5.06 22.91 3.49
CA ARG A 29 -4.10 23.75 2.76
C ARG A 29 -3.41 22.95 1.67
N MET A 30 -2.97 23.67 0.65
CA MET A 30 -2.21 23.08 -0.45
C MET A 30 -0.74 23.02 -0.06
N ILE A 31 -0.08 21.93 -0.42
CA ILE A 31 1.37 21.85 -0.46
C ILE A 31 1.75 21.57 -1.90
N GLU A 32 2.63 22.40 -2.44
CA GLU A 32 3.15 22.23 -3.79
C GLU A 32 4.25 21.17 -3.78
N CYS A 33 4.16 20.25 -4.73
CA CYS A 33 5.21 19.28 -5.00
C CYS A 33 6.10 19.81 -6.14
N SER A 34 7.41 19.70 -5.99
CA SER A 34 8.38 20.16 -7.00
C SER A 34 8.34 19.35 -8.30
N ILE A 35 7.91 18.09 -8.23
CA ILE A 35 7.82 17.19 -9.39
C ILE A 35 6.35 16.91 -9.71
N PRO A 36 5.85 17.32 -10.89
CA PRO A 36 4.55 16.90 -11.37
C PRO A 36 4.51 15.39 -11.62
N HIS A 37 3.61 14.71 -10.93
CA HIS A 37 3.37 13.27 -11.02
C HIS A 37 1.88 12.93 -10.87
N TYR A 38 1.46 11.80 -11.42
CA TYR A 38 0.11 11.27 -11.27
C TYR A 38 0.11 10.12 -10.26
N PRO A 39 -0.51 10.26 -9.06
CA PRO A 39 -0.54 9.20 -8.07
C PRO A 39 -1.29 7.98 -8.59
N ARG A 40 -0.84 6.78 -8.21
CA ARG A 40 -1.56 5.53 -8.42
C ARG A 40 -2.22 5.07 -7.12
N CYS A 41 -3.17 4.16 -7.24
CA CYS A 41 -3.89 3.57 -6.12
C CYS A 41 -2.98 2.60 -5.37
N ASN A 42 -2.04 3.09 -4.56
CA ASN A 42 -1.23 2.31 -3.60
C ASN A 42 -0.39 3.26 -2.76
N SER A 43 -0.63 3.26 -1.45
CA SER A 43 0.16 4.06 -0.50
C SER A 43 0.32 3.36 0.83
N VAL A 44 1.44 3.60 1.50
CA VAL A 44 1.70 3.12 2.85
C VAL A 44 2.29 4.25 3.70
N CYS A 45 1.87 4.35 4.96
CA CYS A 45 2.46 5.28 5.91
C CYS A 45 3.38 4.49 6.85
N ILE A 46 4.66 4.86 6.91
CA ILE A 46 5.67 4.21 7.75
C ILE A 46 6.36 5.28 8.57
N ASN A 47 6.28 5.19 9.89
CA ASN A 47 6.96 6.11 10.82
C ASN A 47 6.70 7.61 10.55
N GLY A 48 5.50 7.97 10.07
CA GLY A 48 5.14 9.36 9.77
C GLY A 48 5.61 9.85 8.40
N VAL A 49 6.01 8.95 7.50
CA VAL A 49 6.29 9.24 6.09
C VAL A 49 5.28 8.48 5.24
N LEU A 50 4.54 9.20 4.39
CA LEU A 50 3.68 8.58 3.39
C LEU A 50 4.53 8.21 2.17
N TYR A 51 4.44 6.97 1.73
CA TYR A 51 4.98 6.50 0.46
C TYR A 51 3.85 6.13 -0.48
N TYR A 52 3.93 6.54 -1.75
CA TYR A 52 2.96 6.15 -2.76
C TYR A 52 3.61 6.06 -4.14
N ILE A 53 3.06 5.22 -5.00
CA ILE A 53 3.53 5.08 -6.39
C ILE A 53 2.91 6.19 -7.23
N ALA A 54 3.71 6.79 -8.11
CA ALA A 54 3.23 7.77 -9.06
C ALA A 54 3.93 7.65 -10.42
N GLU A 55 3.25 8.15 -11.46
CA GLU A 55 3.83 8.31 -12.79
C GLU A 55 4.49 9.67 -12.91
N ASN A 56 5.76 9.69 -13.31
CA ASN A 56 6.49 10.93 -13.53
C ASN A 56 6.03 11.59 -14.85
N VAL A 57 5.36 12.75 -14.76
CA VAL A 57 4.83 13.45 -15.94
C VAL A 57 5.93 14.16 -16.73
N ALA A 58 7.10 14.39 -16.12
CA ALA A 58 8.25 14.98 -16.81
C ALA A 58 9.01 13.96 -17.70
N SER A 59 8.76 12.66 -17.52
CA SER A 59 9.31 11.61 -18.39
C SER A 59 8.58 11.57 -19.75
N SER A 60 9.27 11.12 -20.80
CA SER A 60 8.78 11.10 -22.19
C SER A 60 7.34 10.54 -22.29
N PRO A 61 6.44 11.12 -23.12
CA PRO A 61 5.05 10.65 -23.26
C PRO A 61 4.93 9.18 -23.71
N THR A 62 6.01 8.58 -24.21
CA THR A 62 6.09 7.18 -24.65
C THR A 62 6.51 6.20 -23.56
N TYR A 63 7.18 6.66 -22.50
CA TYR A 63 7.62 5.84 -21.36
C TYR A 63 7.38 6.63 -20.08
N ARG A 64 6.25 6.37 -19.42
CA ARG A 64 6.01 6.93 -18.09
C ARG A 64 6.87 6.17 -17.09
N ASP A 65 7.92 6.82 -16.62
CA ASP A 65 8.74 6.27 -15.55
C ASP A 65 7.93 6.28 -14.26
N MET A 66 7.90 5.13 -13.60
CA MET A 66 7.28 5.00 -12.29
C MET A 66 8.27 5.52 -11.26
N ILE A 67 7.77 6.27 -10.28
CA ILE A 67 8.53 6.75 -9.13
C ILE A 67 7.78 6.40 -7.86
N ILE A 68 8.51 6.17 -6.77
CA ILE A 68 7.92 6.18 -5.44
C ILE A 68 8.11 7.59 -4.89
N VAL A 69 7.00 8.24 -4.56
CA VAL A 69 7.00 9.53 -3.90
C VAL A 69 6.90 9.29 -2.40
N SER A 70 7.71 10.01 -1.64
CA SER A 70 7.67 10.03 -0.19
C SER A 70 7.35 11.44 0.30
N PHE A 71 6.50 11.54 1.31
CA PHE A 71 6.12 12.78 1.95
C PHE A 71 6.25 12.64 3.47
N ASP A 72 7.20 13.35 4.05
CA ASP A 72 7.41 13.38 5.49
C ASP A 72 6.44 14.37 6.14
N PHE A 73 5.55 13.88 6.99
CA PHE A 73 4.54 14.70 7.67
C PHE A 73 5.12 15.68 8.69
N ARG A 74 6.33 15.44 9.21
CA ARG A 74 6.99 16.30 10.19
C ARG A 74 7.67 17.48 9.51
N SER A 75 8.45 17.20 8.47
CA SER A 75 9.18 18.23 7.73
C SER A 75 8.38 18.86 6.59
N GLU A 76 7.26 18.22 6.19
CA GLU A 76 6.42 18.60 5.05
C GLU A 76 7.20 18.63 3.73
N LYS A 77 8.18 17.74 3.58
CA LYS A 77 9.05 17.65 2.41
C LYS A 77 8.77 16.41 1.57
N PHE A 78 8.96 16.58 0.26
CA PHE A 78 8.95 15.50 -0.71
C PHE A 78 10.34 14.96 -0.94
N SER A 79 10.42 13.64 -1.12
CA SER A 79 11.57 12.97 -1.72
C SER A 79 11.08 11.91 -2.70
N PHE A 80 11.92 11.55 -3.66
CA PHE A 80 11.56 10.71 -4.79
C PHE A 80 12.57 9.58 -4.90
N ILE A 81 12.06 8.36 -5.07
CA ILE A 81 12.88 7.17 -5.25
C ILE A 81 12.60 6.67 -6.67
N GLU A 82 13.65 6.68 -7.49
CA GLU A 82 13.60 6.09 -8.82
C GLU A 82 13.52 4.56 -8.71
N VAL A 83 12.57 3.96 -9.40
CA VAL A 83 12.41 2.51 -9.40
C VAL A 83 12.71 1.95 -10.78
N ALA A 84 13.82 1.22 -10.88
CA ALA A 84 14.11 0.42 -12.06
C ALA A 84 13.05 -0.66 -12.23
N LYS A 85 12.53 -0.84 -13.45
CA LYS A 85 11.62 -1.93 -13.80
C LYS A 85 12.22 -3.28 -13.34
N PRO A 86 11.44 -4.22 -12.80
CA PRO A 86 9.98 -4.40 -12.93
C PRO A 86 9.12 -3.59 -11.96
N PHE A 87 7.85 -3.46 -12.35
CA PHE A 87 6.80 -2.65 -11.73
C PHE A 87 6.53 -3.03 -10.26
N PHE A 88 6.41 -2.01 -9.42
CA PHE A 88 5.96 -2.13 -8.03
C PHE A 88 4.42 -2.09 -8.04
N HIS A 89 3.77 -3.11 -7.48
CA HIS A 89 2.30 -3.23 -7.52
C HIS A 89 1.62 -3.06 -6.16
N SER A 90 2.38 -3.10 -5.06
CA SER A 90 1.84 -2.92 -3.71
C SER A 90 2.97 -2.42 -2.80
N LEU A 91 2.87 -1.19 -2.30
CA LEU A 91 3.78 -0.71 -1.26
C LEU A 91 3.24 -1.13 0.10
N ILE A 92 4.11 -1.74 0.90
CA ILE A 92 3.76 -2.25 2.22
C ILE A 92 4.80 -1.82 3.26
N ASN A 93 4.38 -1.88 4.52
CA ASN A 93 5.28 -1.79 5.66
C ASN A 93 5.74 -3.21 6.00
N PHE A 94 7.01 -3.49 5.81
CA PHE A 94 7.62 -4.76 6.20
C PHE A 94 8.61 -4.50 7.33
N ASN A 95 8.20 -4.79 8.57
CA ASN A 95 9.02 -4.60 9.77
C ASN A 95 9.64 -3.20 9.90
N GLY A 96 8.86 -2.16 9.58
CA GLY A 96 9.29 -0.76 9.66
C GLY A 96 10.07 -0.27 8.44
N LYS A 97 10.30 -1.13 7.44
CA LYS A 97 10.93 -0.77 6.17
C LYS A 97 9.90 -0.69 5.06
N LEU A 98 10.16 0.19 4.10
CA LEU A 98 9.39 0.24 2.86
C LEU A 98 9.68 -1.03 2.05
N ALA A 99 8.64 -1.72 1.63
CA ALA A 99 8.78 -2.91 0.81
C ALA A 99 7.70 -2.99 -0.25
N SER A 100 7.91 -3.88 -1.22
CA SER A 100 6.92 -4.24 -2.22
C SER A 100 6.84 -5.73 -2.40
N VAL A 101 5.62 -6.20 -2.62
CA VAL A 101 5.29 -7.60 -2.86
C VAL A 101 4.71 -7.71 -4.26
N THR A 102 5.30 -8.57 -5.08
CA THR A 102 4.82 -8.86 -6.44
C THR A 102 4.78 -10.35 -6.72
N SER A 103 3.91 -10.76 -7.65
CA SER A 103 3.95 -12.10 -8.21
C SER A 103 4.97 -12.17 -9.36
N ASP A 104 5.04 -13.32 -10.03
CA ASP A 104 5.63 -13.49 -11.36
C ASP A 104 4.81 -12.75 -12.46
N SER A 105 3.56 -12.39 -12.16
CA SER A 105 2.70 -11.54 -12.99
C SER A 105 2.28 -10.23 -12.28
N ASN A 106 1.42 -9.43 -12.92
CA ASN A 106 0.89 -8.17 -12.37
C ASN A 106 0.02 -8.35 -11.11
N TYR A 107 -0.48 -9.56 -10.87
CA TYR A 107 -1.28 -9.93 -9.71
C TYR A 107 -1.02 -11.40 -9.33
N PHE A 108 -1.49 -11.79 -8.16
CA PHE A 108 -1.45 -13.18 -7.71
C PHE A 108 -2.70 -13.89 -8.25
N ASP A 109 -2.50 -14.94 -9.03
CA ASP A 109 -3.54 -15.80 -9.60
C ASP A 109 -3.24 -17.28 -9.34
N ARG A 110 -4.08 -18.17 -9.86
CA ARG A 110 -3.86 -19.62 -9.70
C ARG A 110 -2.54 -20.14 -10.25
N ALA A 111 -1.98 -19.46 -11.25
CA ALA A 111 -0.76 -19.88 -11.95
C ALA A 111 0.51 -19.33 -11.29
N SER A 112 0.36 -18.39 -10.35
CA SER A 112 1.46 -17.77 -9.64
C SER A 112 2.28 -18.81 -8.88
N THR A 113 3.59 -18.78 -9.10
CA THR A 113 4.52 -19.79 -8.57
C THR A 113 5.35 -19.30 -7.38
N CYS A 114 5.56 -17.99 -7.30
CA CYS A 114 6.39 -17.38 -6.26
C CYS A 114 5.89 -15.99 -5.86
N LEU A 115 6.25 -15.61 -4.64
CA LEU A 115 6.13 -14.27 -4.12
C LEU A 115 7.52 -13.62 -4.10
N ASN A 116 7.64 -12.47 -4.76
CA ASN A 116 8.84 -11.65 -4.75
C ASN A 116 8.66 -10.50 -3.76
N LEU A 117 9.42 -10.51 -2.67
CA LEU A 117 9.50 -9.42 -1.70
C LEU A 117 10.75 -8.60 -1.99
N ARG A 118 10.57 -7.30 -2.23
CA ARG A 118 11.65 -6.32 -2.33
C ARG A 118 11.61 -5.38 -1.13
N VAL A 119 12.69 -5.29 -0.38
CA VAL A 119 12.79 -4.42 0.80
C VAL A 119 13.81 -3.32 0.51
N LEU A 120 13.44 -2.08 0.77
CA LEU A 120 14.35 -0.94 0.68
C LEU A 120 15.25 -0.95 1.93
N ASP A 121 16.53 -1.27 1.72
CA ASP A 121 17.50 -1.37 2.82
C ASP A 121 18.20 -0.05 3.09
N ASP A 122 18.51 0.71 2.04
CA ASP A 122 19.12 2.03 2.13
C ASP A 122 18.42 2.98 1.15
N ILE A 123 17.70 3.97 1.69
CA ILE A 123 16.95 4.96 0.90
C ILE A 123 17.86 5.93 0.16
N GLU A 124 19.02 6.28 0.74
CA GLU A 124 19.95 7.26 0.16
C GLU A 124 20.69 6.66 -1.03
N LYS A 125 21.04 5.38 -0.94
CA LYS A 125 21.70 4.64 -2.02
C LYS A 125 20.73 3.96 -2.97
N ASN A 126 19.44 3.98 -2.67
CA ASN A 126 18.40 3.26 -3.41
C ASN A 126 18.71 1.74 -3.52
N GLU A 127 19.17 1.14 -2.42
CA GLU A 127 19.53 -0.28 -2.36
C GLU A 127 18.33 -1.13 -1.92
N TRP A 128 18.01 -2.14 -2.73
CA TRP A 128 16.89 -3.05 -2.48
C TRP A 128 17.39 -4.49 -2.37
N SER A 129 17.04 -5.17 -1.27
CA SER A 129 17.16 -6.63 -1.20
C SER A 129 15.96 -7.31 -1.83
N LYS A 130 16.21 -8.46 -2.47
CA LYS A 130 15.19 -9.31 -3.07
C LYS A 130 15.13 -10.65 -2.34
N HIS A 131 13.93 -11.02 -1.91
CA HIS A 131 13.62 -12.32 -1.33
C HIS A 131 12.53 -13.00 -2.18
N VAL A 132 12.70 -14.29 -2.44
CA VAL A 132 11.76 -15.08 -3.24
C VAL A 132 11.22 -16.21 -2.37
N TYR A 133 9.91 -16.25 -2.20
CA TYR A 133 9.21 -17.28 -1.45
C TYR A 133 8.41 -18.15 -2.42
N LYS A 134 8.54 -19.46 -2.31
CA LYS A 134 7.76 -20.39 -3.14
C LYS A 134 6.34 -20.47 -2.62
N LEU A 135 5.38 -20.50 -3.54
CA LEU A 135 3.99 -20.71 -3.18
C LEU A 135 3.73 -22.22 -2.97
N PRO A 136 2.90 -22.61 -1.98
CA PRO A 136 2.64 -24.01 -1.69
C PRO A 136 1.89 -24.69 -2.83
N LEU A 137 1.98 -26.03 -2.91
CA LEU A 137 1.20 -26.83 -3.86
C LEU A 137 -0.31 -26.63 -3.71
N SER A 138 -0.78 -26.26 -2.51
CA SER A 138 -2.19 -25.94 -2.26
C SER A 138 -2.64 -24.59 -2.82
N TRP A 139 -1.71 -23.74 -3.29
CA TRP A 139 -1.99 -22.39 -3.77
C TRP A 139 -3.07 -22.36 -4.85
N GLU A 140 -2.89 -23.16 -5.91
CA GLU A 140 -3.82 -23.21 -7.04
C GLU A 140 -5.25 -23.48 -6.58
N ASN A 141 -5.43 -24.48 -5.71
CA ASN A 141 -6.75 -24.89 -5.21
C ASN A 141 -7.36 -23.85 -4.25
N VAL A 142 -6.53 -23.22 -3.41
CA VAL A 142 -7.01 -22.23 -2.44
C VAL A 142 -7.40 -20.92 -3.11
N VAL A 143 -6.56 -20.41 -4.02
CA VAL A 143 -6.77 -19.17 -4.78
C VAL A 143 -7.89 -19.34 -5.82
N ALA A 144 -7.99 -20.51 -6.46
CA ALA A 144 -8.95 -20.78 -7.53
C ALA A 144 -8.93 -19.63 -8.56
N ASP A 145 -10.08 -19.09 -8.96
CA ASP A 145 -10.14 -18.06 -10.01
C ASP A 145 -9.90 -16.62 -9.51
N ALA A 146 -9.33 -16.46 -8.30
CA ALA A 146 -9.09 -15.13 -7.71
C ALA A 146 -7.86 -14.43 -8.28
N ASN A 147 -8.00 -13.13 -8.54
CA ASN A 147 -6.91 -12.23 -8.88
C ASN A 147 -6.65 -11.33 -7.67
N LEU A 148 -5.51 -11.54 -7.01
CA LEU A 148 -5.21 -10.98 -5.71
C LEU A 148 -4.06 -9.97 -5.78
N HIS A 149 -4.12 -8.95 -4.93
CA HIS A 149 -3.02 -8.03 -4.66
C HIS A 149 -2.62 -8.11 -3.20
N CYS A 150 -1.39 -7.69 -2.89
CA CYS A 150 -0.93 -7.60 -1.51
C CYS A 150 -1.52 -6.37 -0.84
N VAL A 151 -2.18 -6.59 0.29
CA VAL A 151 -2.74 -5.53 1.13
C VAL A 151 -1.71 -5.09 2.16
N LYS A 152 -1.14 -6.05 2.90
CA LYS A 152 -0.13 -5.82 3.93
C LYS A 152 0.63 -7.09 4.26
N VAL A 153 1.69 -6.93 5.04
CA VAL A 153 2.31 -8.02 5.79
C VAL A 153 2.08 -7.77 7.28
N THR A 154 1.67 -8.80 8.01
CA THR A 154 1.45 -8.72 9.45
C THR A 154 2.78 -8.80 10.22
N ALA A 155 2.77 -8.44 11.50
CA ALA A 155 3.91 -8.63 12.39
C ALA A 155 4.29 -10.12 12.58
N SER A 156 3.37 -11.05 12.28
CA SER A 156 3.59 -12.49 12.27
C SER A 156 4.08 -13.03 10.91
N ASN A 157 4.59 -12.16 10.03
CA ASN A 157 5.06 -12.51 8.70
C ASN A 157 4.00 -13.24 7.83
N GLU A 158 2.72 -12.90 8.01
CA GLU A 158 1.66 -13.32 7.09
C GLU A 158 1.39 -12.22 6.05
N VAL A 159 1.51 -12.58 4.79
CA VAL A 159 1.09 -11.75 3.66
C VAL A 159 -0.43 -11.84 3.56
N VAL A 160 -1.10 -10.69 3.65
CA VAL A 160 -2.55 -10.57 3.49
C VAL A 160 -2.84 -10.17 2.05
N LEU A 161 -3.64 -10.96 1.35
CA LEU A 161 -4.01 -10.73 -0.04
C LEU A 161 -5.53 -10.56 -0.18
N SER A 162 -5.94 -9.72 -1.12
CA SER A 162 -7.36 -9.45 -1.41
C SER A 162 -7.60 -9.28 -2.91
N GLY A 163 -8.82 -9.57 -3.36
CA GLY A 163 -9.28 -9.21 -4.70
C GLY A 163 -9.66 -7.73 -4.80
N TYR A 164 -9.59 -7.17 -6.01
CA TYR A 164 -10.09 -5.81 -6.31
C TYR A 164 -11.60 -5.78 -6.59
N SER A 165 -12.17 -6.92 -6.97
CA SER A 165 -13.58 -7.01 -7.35
C SER A 165 -14.34 -7.83 -6.33
N GLN A 166 -15.48 -7.29 -5.91
CA GLN A 166 -16.38 -7.99 -5.03
C GLN A 166 -16.96 -9.22 -5.75
N ARG A 167 -16.84 -10.37 -5.09
CA ARG A 167 -17.40 -11.66 -5.51
C ARG A 167 -18.22 -12.23 -4.35
N SER A 168 -19.21 -13.05 -4.66
CA SER A 168 -19.96 -13.78 -3.64
C SER A 168 -19.69 -15.27 -3.82
N PRO A 169 -19.07 -15.95 -2.85
CA PRO A 169 -18.51 -15.42 -1.60
C PRO A 169 -17.24 -14.56 -1.82
N PHE A 170 -16.95 -13.65 -0.89
CA PHE A 170 -15.73 -12.83 -0.87
C PHE A 170 -14.73 -13.36 0.14
N TYR A 171 -13.45 -13.43 -0.24
CA TYR A 171 -12.41 -13.99 0.60
C TYR A 171 -11.23 -13.03 0.77
N VAL A 172 -10.65 -13.07 1.97
CA VAL A 172 -9.30 -12.56 2.25
C VAL A 172 -8.36 -13.74 2.45
N PHE A 173 -7.16 -13.64 1.91
CA PHE A 173 -6.18 -14.72 1.91
C PHE A 173 -5.01 -14.37 2.80
N TYR A 174 -4.46 -15.37 3.48
CA TYR A 174 -3.31 -15.25 4.36
C TYR A 174 -2.28 -16.28 3.94
N TYR A 175 -1.11 -15.81 3.54
CA TYR A 175 0.05 -16.65 3.21
C TYR A 175 1.14 -16.43 4.26
N SER A 176 1.53 -17.48 4.96
CA SER A 176 2.61 -17.42 5.96
C SER A 176 3.96 -17.54 5.26
N LEU A 177 4.82 -16.52 5.39
CA LEU A 177 6.20 -16.57 4.85
C LEU A 177 7.05 -17.62 5.56
N GLU A 178 6.74 -17.93 6.82
CA GLU A 178 7.51 -18.87 7.64
C GLU A 178 7.08 -20.32 7.42
N LYS A 179 5.76 -20.57 7.38
CA LYS A 179 5.20 -21.92 7.24
C LYS A 179 5.00 -22.32 5.78
N GLU A 180 5.12 -21.36 4.86
CA GLU A 180 4.81 -21.51 3.44
C GLU A 180 3.39 -22.03 3.18
N THR A 181 2.45 -21.80 4.10
CA THR A 181 1.06 -22.24 3.98
C THR A 181 0.15 -21.09 3.58
N ILE A 182 -0.89 -21.37 2.80
CA ILE A 182 -1.96 -20.44 2.48
C ILE A 182 -3.30 -20.89 3.06
N ARG A 183 -4.10 -19.94 3.54
CA ARG A 183 -5.50 -20.10 3.91
C ARG A 183 -6.34 -18.95 3.37
N ARG A 184 -7.65 -19.17 3.23
CA ARG A 184 -8.63 -18.12 2.92
C ARG A 184 -9.70 -18.03 3.99
N VAL A 185 -10.22 -16.84 4.22
CA VAL A 185 -11.28 -16.54 5.18
C VAL A 185 -12.40 -15.83 4.44
N GLU A 186 -13.61 -16.34 4.56
CA GLU A 186 -14.79 -15.72 3.97
C GLU A 186 -15.20 -14.47 4.76
N ILE A 187 -15.51 -13.40 4.05
CA ILE A 187 -16.09 -12.19 4.63
C ILE A 187 -17.60 -12.23 4.36
N GLN A 188 -18.36 -12.43 5.43
CA GLN A 188 -19.83 -12.47 5.39
C GLN A 188 -20.45 -11.07 5.31
N GLY A 189 -21.71 -11.00 4.88
CA GLY A 189 -22.46 -9.74 4.80
C GLY A 189 -22.20 -8.95 3.53
N MET A 190 -21.49 -9.56 2.57
CA MET A 190 -21.13 -8.93 1.30
C MET A 190 -21.93 -9.47 0.11
N GLU A 191 -22.97 -10.26 0.37
CA GLU A 191 -23.73 -11.02 -0.64
C GLU A 191 -24.59 -10.12 -1.52
N ALA A 192 -25.07 -9.00 -0.97
CA ALA A 192 -25.90 -8.02 -1.70
C ALA A 192 -25.08 -7.11 -2.63
N PHE A 193 -23.76 -7.03 -2.42
CA PHE A 193 -22.87 -6.17 -3.19
C PHE A 193 -22.26 -6.98 -4.34
N THR A 194 -22.76 -6.78 -5.56
CA THR A 194 -22.17 -7.40 -6.76
C THR A 194 -21.51 -6.33 -7.62
N ARG A 195 -20.37 -6.66 -8.26
CA ARG A 195 -19.64 -5.77 -9.20
C ARG A 195 -19.07 -4.48 -8.62
N PHE A 196 -18.93 -4.37 -7.30
CA PHE A 196 -18.24 -3.25 -6.66
C PHE A 196 -16.73 -3.47 -6.61
N GLN A 197 -15.97 -2.37 -6.66
CA GLN A 197 -14.55 -2.40 -6.34
C GLN A 197 -14.35 -2.48 -4.83
N VAL A 198 -13.42 -3.31 -4.40
CA VAL A 198 -13.03 -3.47 -3.00
C VAL A 198 -11.75 -2.71 -2.75
N TYR A 199 -11.79 -1.78 -1.80
CA TYR A 199 -10.63 -1.08 -1.30
C TYR A 199 -10.34 -1.56 0.12
N THR A 200 -9.17 -2.15 0.31
CA THR A 200 -8.76 -2.65 1.62
C THR A 200 -7.86 -1.61 2.27
N PHE A 201 -8.28 -1.09 3.42
CA PHE A 201 -7.48 -0.15 4.19
C PHE A 201 -6.73 -0.88 5.30
N VAL A 202 -5.42 -0.68 5.35
CA VAL A 202 -4.57 -1.18 6.42
C VAL A 202 -4.70 -0.23 7.61
N ASP A 203 -4.85 -0.80 8.81
CA ASP A 203 -4.88 -0.07 10.09
C ASP A 203 -5.94 1.04 10.16
N HIS A 204 -7.11 0.79 9.55
CA HIS A 204 -8.25 1.68 9.67
C HIS A 204 -8.69 1.79 11.13
N VAL A 205 -8.72 3.02 11.65
CA VAL A 205 -9.25 3.33 12.98
C VAL A 205 -10.54 4.11 12.80
N GLU A 206 -11.67 3.48 13.09
CA GLU A 206 -13.01 4.05 12.92
C GLU A 206 -13.26 5.25 13.87
N ASP A 207 -12.68 5.24 15.07
CA ASP A 207 -12.84 6.33 16.04
C ASP A 207 -11.52 6.68 16.76
N VAL A 208 -11.02 7.88 16.44
CA VAL A 208 -9.76 8.39 16.98
C VAL A 208 -9.91 8.97 18.40
N ARG A 209 -11.10 8.94 19.00
CA ARG A 209 -11.32 9.30 20.42
C ARG A 209 -10.65 8.29 21.36
N ARG A 210 -10.51 7.03 20.96
CA ARG A 210 -9.87 5.96 21.75
C ARG A 210 -8.33 5.97 21.71
N MET A 211 -7.67 6.77 20.87
CA MET A 211 -6.19 6.87 20.87
C MET A 211 -5.60 7.61 22.08
N LYS A 212 -6.41 8.32 22.88
CA LYS A 212 -5.91 9.03 24.08
C LYS A 212 -5.40 8.08 25.16
N SER A 213 -6.01 6.90 25.31
CA SER A 213 -5.60 5.90 26.31
C SER A 213 -4.34 5.12 25.91
N VAL A 214 -4.06 5.00 24.60
CA VAL A 214 -2.89 4.26 24.09
C VAL A 214 -1.61 5.10 24.17
N LEU A 215 -1.72 6.42 24.25
CA LEU A 215 -0.59 7.35 24.32
C LEU A 215 -0.29 7.86 25.74
N GLY A 216 -0.91 7.27 26.77
CA GLY A 216 -0.63 7.64 28.17
C GLY A 216 -0.94 9.09 28.52
N LEU A 217 -1.80 9.77 27.74
CA LEU A 217 -2.25 11.11 28.08
C LEU A 217 -3.53 10.97 28.91
N ALA A 218 -3.34 10.87 30.22
CA ALA A 218 -4.40 11.08 31.21
C ALA A 218 -4.98 12.51 31.07
N PRO A 219 -6.25 12.70 31.52
CA PRO A 219 -7.09 13.82 31.14
C PRO A 219 -6.53 15.21 31.44
#